data_AF-A0A2V9IZ47-F1
#
_entry.id   AF-A0A2V9IZ47-F1
#
_cell.length_a   1.000
_cell.length_b   1.000
_cell.length_c   1.000
_cell.angle_alpha   90.00
_cell.angle_beta   90.00
_cell.angle_gamma   90.00
#
_symmetry.space_group_name_H-M   'P 1'
#
loop_
_entity.id
_entity.type
_entity.pdbx_description
1 polymer ?
#
loop_
_entity_poly.entity_id
_entity_poly.type
_entity_poly.pdbx_seq_one_letter_code
_entity_poly.pdbx_strand_id
1 'polypeptide(L)'
;MLRTRSNGQVFFDLTSAPAPHWQVVDSKGNTYLLQRLVIKGEKFNRSIVVPSYVRDITKVQIWCAFAETLLGEASFEAPVK
;
A
#
# COMPACT_ATOMS: atom_id res chain seq x y z
N MET A 1 0.33 1.53 13.03
CA MET A 1 1.48 2.36 13.50
C MET A 1 2.76 1.53 13.43
N LEU A 2 3.93 2.11 13.07
CA LEU A 2 5.19 1.34 13.10
C LEU A 2 5.54 1.00 14.55
N ARG A 3 5.88 -0.27 14.80
CA ARG A 3 6.32 -0.76 16.10
C ARG A 3 7.63 -1.52 15.96
N THR A 4 8.40 -1.55 17.03
CA THR A 4 9.70 -2.23 17.09
C THR A 4 9.61 -3.39 18.06
N ARG A 5 10.07 -4.57 17.61
CA ARG A 5 10.24 -5.73 18.49
C ARG A 5 11.50 -5.57 19.34
N SER A 6 11.62 -6.35 20.41
CA SER A 6 12.80 -6.36 21.28
C SER A 6 14.11 -6.72 20.55
N ASN A 7 14.02 -7.38 19.40
CA ASN A 7 15.15 -7.73 18.53
C ASN A 7 15.48 -6.67 17.47
N GLY A 8 14.88 -5.47 17.55
CA GLY A 8 15.11 -4.38 16.60
C GLY A 8 14.36 -4.47 15.28
N GLN A 9 13.57 -5.54 15.05
CA GLN A 9 12.74 -5.65 13.85
C GLN A 9 11.59 -4.63 13.90
N VAL A 10 11.50 -3.80 12.85
CA VAL A 10 10.40 -2.87 12.64
C VAL A 10 9.28 -3.57 11.88
N PHE A 11 8.03 -3.41 12.34
CA PHE A 11 6.84 -3.94 11.67
C PHE A 11 5.69 -2.95 11.71
N PHE A 12 4.74 -3.11 10.79
CA PHE A 12 3.54 -2.28 10.76
C PHE A 12 2.42 -2.94 11.57
N ASP A 13 1.99 -2.27 12.65
CA ASP A 13 0.84 -2.70 13.44
C ASP A 13 -0.47 -2.39 12.69
N LEU A 14 -1.08 -3.45 12.15
CA LEU A 14 -2.32 -3.42 11.39
C LEU A 14 -3.56 -3.11 12.25
N THR A 15 -3.48 -3.28 13.57
CA THR A 15 -4.62 -3.02 14.48
C THR A 15 -4.79 -1.53 14.79
N SER A 16 -3.71 -0.75 14.66
CA SER A 16 -3.68 0.70 14.94
C SER A 16 -3.70 1.57 13.69
N ALA A 17 -3.70 0.98 12.50
CA ALA A 17 -3.69 1.72 11.25
C ALA A 17 -5.11 2.10 10.80
N PRO A 18 -5.37 3.35 10.39
CA PRO A 18 -6.64 3.70 9.77
C PRO A 18 -6.79 2.86 8.49
N ALA A 19 -7.86 2.05 8.45
CA ALA A 19 -8.39 1.31 7.30
C ALA A 19 -7.50 1.28 6.04
N PRO A 20 -6.60 0.30 5.85
CA PRO A 20 -5.85 0.19 4.60
C PRO A 20 -6.80 -0.10 3.43
N HIS A 21 -6.51 0.44 2.25
CA HIS A 21 -7.27 0.34 1.02
C HIS A 21 -6.40 -0.18 -0.12
N TRP A 22 -7.03 -0.79 -1.11
CA TRP A 22 -6.41 -0.95 -2.41
C TRP A 22 -6.28 0.41 -3.09
N GLN A 23 -5.13 0.66 -3.71
CA GLN A 23 -4.93 1.83 -4.55
C GLN A 23 -4.29 1.41 -5.87
N VAL A 24 -4.83 1.95 -6.95
CA VAL A 24 -4.35 1.70 -8.31
C VAL A 24 -3.90 3.04 -8.89
N VAL A 25 -2.78 3.02 -9.60
CA VAL A 25 -2.27 4.17 -10.35
C VAL A 25 -2.21 3.80 -11.83
N ASP A 26 -2.70 4.67 -12.69
CA ASP A 26 -2.62 4.52 -14.14
C ASP A 26 -1.35 5.16 -14.73
N SER A 27 -1.11 4.97 -16.03
CA SER A 27 0.04 5.51 -16.76
C SER A 27 0.09 7.03 -16.81
N LYS A 28 -1.01 7.71 -16.52
CA LYS A 28 -1.09 9.17 -16.46
C LYS A 28 -0.88 9.69 -15.03
N GLY A 29 -0.67 8.79 -14.06
CA GLY A 29 -0.49 9.13 -12.65
C GLY A 29 -1.80 9.35 -11.90
N ASN A 30 -2.97 9.11 -12.51
CA ASN A 30 -4.22 9.20 -11.76
C ASN A 30 -4.28 8.08 -10.74
N THR A 31 -4.77 8.42 -9.56
CA THR A 31 -4.79 7.52 -8.41
C THR A 31 -6.23 7.21 -8.00
N TYR A 32 -6.54 5.94 -7.89
CA TYR A 32 -7.87 5.44 -7.58
C TYR A 32 -7.83 4.68 -6.26
N LEU A 33 -8.53 5.17 -5.25
CA LEU A 33 -8.73 4.45 -4.00
C LEU A 33 -9.92 3.49 -4.17
N LEU A 34 -9.66 2.20 -3.96
CA LEU A 34 -10.64 1.13 -4.12
C LEU A 34 -11.01 0.54 -2.75
N GLN A 35 -11.50 -0.70 -2.72
CA GLN A 35 -12.07 -1.31 -1.52
C GLN A 35 -11.07 -1.31 -0.35
N ARG A 36 -11.61 -1.20 0.87
CA ARG A 36 -10.83 -1.41 2.10
C ARG A 36 -10.31 -2.84 2.12
N LEU A 37 -9.04 -3.01 2.52
CA LEU A 37 -8.37 -4.29 2.64
C LEU A 37 -8.97 -5.13 3.77
N VAL A 38 -9.30 -4.50 4.91
CA VAL A 38 -9.91 -5.14 6.07
C VAL A 38 -11.44 -5.08 5.96
N ILE A 39 -12.07 -6.24 6.05
CA ILE A 39 -13.52 -6.42 6.16
C ILE A 39 -13.85 -6.74 7.63
N LYS A 40 -15.13 -6.77 8.03
CA LYS A 40 -15.55 -7.09 9.40
C LYS A 40 -14.89 -8.41 9.88
N GLY A 41 -14.26 -8.37 11.06
CA GLY A 41 -13.48 -9.49 11.62
C GLY A 41 -12.04 -9.52 11.11
N GLU A 42 -11.45 -10.72 11.01
CA GLU A 42 -10.08 -10.96 10.49
C GLU A 42 -10.05 -11.27 8.98
N LYS A 43 -11.10 -10.89 8.25
CA LYS A 43 -11.22 -11.17 6.81
C LYS A 43 -10.64 -10.03 5.99
N PHE A 44 -9.95 -10.39 4.91
CA PHE A 44 -9.29 -9.45 4.02
C PHE A 44 -9.81 -9.56 2.58
N ASN A 45 -10.07 -8.43 1.93
CA ASN A 45 -10.30 -8.36 0.48
C ASN A 45 -8.95 -8.55 -0.21
N ARG A 46 -8.64 -9.79 -0.63
CA ARG A 46 -7.37 -10.12 -1.33
C ARG A 46 -7.41 -9.89 -2.83
N SER A 47 -8.59 -9.61 -3.38
CA SER A 47 -8.82 -9.32 -4.79
C SER A 47 -9.75 -8.12 -4.93
N ILE A 48 -9.62 -7.43 -6.06
CA ILE A 48 -10.43 -6.28 -6.44
C ILE A 48 -10.88 -6.42 -7.88
N VAL A 49 -12.09 -5.94 -8.15
CA VAL A 49 -12.54 -5.69 -9.52
C VAL A 49 -12.08 -4.29 -9.89
N VAL A 50 -11.30 -4.20 -10.96
CA VAL A 50 -10.85 -2.92 -11.51
C VAL A 50 -12.06 -2.28 -12.23
N PRO A 51 -12.48 -1.07 -11.83
CA PRO A 51 -13.58 -0.38 -12.49
C PRO A 51 -13.23 -0.05 -13.95
N SER A 52 -14.22 -0.10 -14.84
CA SER A 52 -14.03 0.12 -16.29
C SER A 52 -13.51 1.51 -16.66
N TYR A 53 -13.61 2.49 -15.76
CA TYR A 53 -13.05 3.83 -15.96
C TYR A 53 -11.52 3.87 -15.77
N VAL A 54 -10.93 2.88 -15.10
CA VAL A 54 -9.47 2.72 -14.99
C VAL A 54 -8.99 2.04 -16.27
N ARG A 55 -8.37 2.82 -17.17
CA ARG A 55 -8.05 2.36 -18.53
C ARG A 55 -6.81 1.48 -18.61
N ASP A 56 -5.88 1.66 -17.68
CA ASP A 56 -4.64 0.92 -17.58
C ASP A 56 -4.10 1.01 -16.15
N ILE A 57 -3.16 0.12 -15.82
CA ILE A 57 -2.57 0.02 -14.49
C ILE A 57 -1.06 -0.04 -14.62
N THR A 58 -0.37 0.91 -13.98
CA THR A 58 1.09 0.91 -13.87
C THR A 58 1.56 0.53 -12.48
N LYS A 59 0.74 0.77 -11.44
CA LYS A 59 1.07 0.40 -10.06
C LYS A 59 -0.18 -0.01 -9.28
N VAL A 60 -0.04 -1.06 -8.49
CA VAL A 60 -1.01 -1.46 -7.46
C VAL A 60 -0.31 -1.41 -6.11
N GLN A 61 -0.92 -0.75 -5.13
CA GLN A 61 -0.37 -0.64 -3.78
C GLN A 61 -1.45 -0.72 -2.71
N ILE A 62 -1.05 -1.07 -1.50
CA ILE A 62 -1.89 -0.92 -0.32
C ILE A 62 -1.68 0.48 0.21
N TRP A 63 -2.72 1.30 0.13
CA TRP A 63 -2.70 2.68 0.60
C TRP A 63 -3.38 2.79 1.96
N CYS A 64 -2.73 3.45 2.90
CA CYS A 64 -3.30 3.87 4.17
C CYS A 64 -3.12 5.38 4.23
N ALA A 65 -4.18 6.15 4.50
CA ALA A 65 -4.21 7.62 4.40
C ALA A 65 -3.19 8.38 5.27
N PHE A 66 -2.34 7.67 6.03
CA PHE A 66 -1.24 8.23 6.80
C PHE A 66 0.09 7.44 6.64
N ALA A 67 0.14 6.37 5.86
CA ALA A 67 1.35 5.55 5.71
C ALA A 67 1.94 5.67 4.31
N GLU A 68 2.37 6.88 3.94
CA GLU A 68 3.59 6.99 3.15
C GLU A 68 4.75 6.68 4.11
N THR A 69 5.08 5.39 4.24
CA THR A 69 6.39 5.04 4.81
C THR A 69 7.36 5.08 3.64
N LEU A 70 7.98 6.24 3.44
CA LEU A 70 9.21 6.36 2.67
C LEU A 70 10.26 5.46 3.34
N LEU A 71 10.34 4.21 2.88
CA LEU A 71 11.38 3.25 3.29
C LEU A 71 12.70 3.62 2.62
N GLY A 72 13.17 4.85 2.87
CA GLY A 72 14.36 5.44 2.26
C GLY A 72 14.25 5.60 0.75
N GLU A 73 14.44 6.81 0.26
CA GLU A 73 14.93 6.95 -1.12
C GLU A 73 16.31 6.31 -1.18
N ALA A 74 16.39 5.08 -1.71
CA ALA A 74 17.67 4.49 -2.05
C ALA A 74 18.16 5.16 -3.33
N SER A 75 19.06 6.13 -3.19
CA SER A 75 19.83 6.67 -4.30
C SER A 75 20.88 5.63 -4.69
N PHE A 76 20.93 5.27 -5.97
CA PHE A 76 21.97 4.41 -6.52
C PHE A 76 22.82 5.24 -7.48
N GLU A 77 24.12 5.33 -7.23
CA GLU A 77 25.03 6.06 -8.12
C GLU A 77 25.20 5.34 -9.47
N ALA A 78 24.97 4.04 -9.53
CA ALA A 78 24.96 3.24 -10.77
C ALA A 78 24.13 1.95 -10.60
N PRO A 79 23.62 1.33 -11.68
CA PRO A 79 22.93 0.05 -11.63
C PRO A 79 23.84 -1.07 -11.13
N VAL A 80 23.31 -1.97 -10.29
CA VAL A 80 24.00 -3.20 -9.93
C VAL A 80 24.07 -4.10 -11.17
N LYS A 81 25.27 -4.59 -11.50
CA LYS A 81 25.50 -5.57 -12.58
C LYS A 81 25.02 -6.96 -12.20
#